data_AF-A0A7C5CHT5-F1
#
_entry.id   AF-A0A7C5CHT5-F1
#
_cell.length_a   1.000
_cell.length_b   1.000
_cell.length_c   1.000
_cell.angle_alpha   90.00
_cell.angle_beta   90.00
_cell.angle_gamma   90.00
#
_symmetry.space_group_name_H-M   'P 1'
#
loop_
_entity.id
_entity.type
_entity.pdbx_description
1 polymer ?
#
loop_
_entity_poly.entity_id
_entity_poly.type
_entity_poly.pdbx_seq_one_letter_code
_entity_poly.pdbx_strand_id
1 'polypeptide(L)'
;MLKTITIIDTFGFFFRSYFALPPLRNSDGFPTGLLTGFINLVDGLKRDHATDYIVFALDSKGKTFRNDIYPDYKANRPAPPEDLVKQLPVAIDWIREMGFANISKDGYEA
;
A
#
# COMPACT_ATOMS: atom_id res chain seq x y z
N MET A 1 -29.94 -4.29 5.93
CA MET A 1 -28.69 -5.04 6.19
C MET A 1 -27.62 -4.06 6.65
N LEU A 2 -26.73 -4.48 7.56
CA LEU A 2 -25.57 -3.66 7.93
C LEU A 2 -24.61 -3.62 6.74
N LYS A 3 -24.07 -2.44 6.43
CA LYS A 3 -23.02 -2.30 5.43
C LYS A 3 -21.65 -2.41 6.08
N THR A 4 -20.69 -3.01 5.39
CA THR A 4 -19.31 -3.18 5.85
C THR A 4 -18.34 -2.32 5.02
N ILE A 5 -17.27 -1.88 5.67
CA ILE A 5 -16.18 -1.14 5.05
C ILE A 5 -14.85 -1.77 5.43
N THR A 6 -14.01 -2.03 4.43
CA THR A 6 -12.65 -2.52 4.61
C THR A 6 -11.69 -1.37 4.39
N ILE A 7 -10.92 -1.02 5.42
CA ILE A 7 -9.89 0.01 5.36
C ILE A 7 -8.53 -0.68 5.35
N ILE A 8 -7.70 -0.36 4.36
CA ILE A 8 -6.39 -0.96 4.15
C ILE A 8 -5.32 0.06 4.52
N ASP A 9 -4.46 -0.26 5.49
CA ASP A 9 -3.15 0.41 5.65
C ASP A 9 -2.29 0.04 4.44
N THR A 10 -2.18 0.97 3.50
CA THR A 10 -1.67 0.68 2.16
C THR A 10 -0.17 0.41 2.16
N PHE A 11 0.62 1.24 2.86
CA PHE A 11 2.08 1.09 2.87
C PHE A 11 2.52 -0.09 3.73
N GLY A 12 1.84 -0.34 4.85
CA GLY A 12 2.03 -1.56 5.64
C GLY A 12 1.74 -2.81 4.82
N PHE A 13 0.62 -2.83 4.10
CA PHE A 13 0.27 -3.92 3.18
C PHE A 13 1.31 -4.09 2.07
N PHE A 14 1.70 -3.01 1.39
CA PHE A 14 2.67 -3.05 0.30
C PHE A 14 4.01 -3.63 0.74
N PHE A 15 4.53 -3.19 1.88
CA PHE A 15 5.78 -3.70 2.42
C PHE A 15 5.67 -5.22 2.69
N ARG A 16 4.61 -5.67 3.38
CA ARG A 16 4.41 -7.11 3.63
C ARG A 16 4.29 -7.92 2.33
N SER A 17 3.54 -7.40 1.36
CA SER A 17 3.33 -8.05 0.08
C SER A 17 4.64 -8.26 -0.70
N TYR A 18 5.53 -7.27 -0.66
CA TYR A 18 6.83 -7.36 -1.32
C TYR A 18 7.72 -8.46 -0.72
N PHE A 19 7.77 -8.60 0.61
CA PHE A 19 8.59 -9.63 1.27
C PHE A 19 7.94 -11.02 1.32
N ALA A 20 6.62 -11.11 1.12
CA ALA A 20 5.91 -12.39 1.15
C ALA A 20 6.10 -13.23 -0.12
N LEU A 21 6.43 -12.60 -1.24
CA LEU A 21 6.60 -13.25 -2.54
C LEU A 21 8.08 -13.34 -2.92
N PRO A 22 8.48 -14.34 -3.72
CA PRO A 22 9.81 -14.37 -4.32
C PRO A 22 10.02 -13.12 -5.20
N PRO A 23 11.28 -12.79 -5.56
CA PRO A 23 11.59 -11.64 -6.40
C PRO A 23 11.10 -11.87 -7.85
N LEU A 24 9.81 -11.63 -8.07
CA LEU A 24 9.15 -11.76 -9.37
C LEU A 24 9.53 -10.58 -10.26
N ARG A 25 9.73 -10.87 -11.55
CA ARG A 25 10.00 -9.88 -12.61
C ARG A 25 9.20 -10.20 -13.86
N ASN A 26 8.83 -9.18 -14.63
CA ASN A 26 8.23 -9.36 -15.96
C ASN A 26 9.31 -9.63 -17.04
N SER A 27 8.91 -9.77 -18.31
CA SER A 27 9.82 -10.02 -19.44
C SER A 27 10.88 -8.92 -19.64
N ASP A 28 10.55 -7.68 -19.28
CA ASP A 28 11.45 -6.52 -19.39
C ASP A 28 12.35 -6.37 -18.15
N GLY A 29 12.25 -7.31 -17.20
CA GLY A 29 13.00 -7.28 -15.94
C GLY A 29 12.43 -6.35 -14.89
N PHE A 30 11.27 -5.71 -15.08
CA PHE A 30 10.64 -4.87 -14.06
C PHE A 30 10.14 -5.73 -12.88
N PRO A 31 10.40 -5.35 -11.62
CA PRO A 31 9.96 -6.12 -10.45
C PRO A 31 8.43 -6.07 -10.29
N THR A 32 7.81 -7.21 -10.00
CA THR A 32 6.34 -7.35 -9.95
C THR A 32 5.80 -7.97 -8.66
N GLY A 33 6.66 -8.34 -7.70
CA GLY A 33 6.24 -8.99 -6.46
C GLY A 33 5.17 -8.23 -5.67
N LEU A 34 5.33 -6.91 -5.50
CA LEU A 34 4.32 -6.06 -4.85
C LEU A 34 2.99 -6.11 -5.61
N LEU A 35 3.06 -5.93 -6.93
CA LEU A 35 1.90 -5.80 -7.81
C LEU A 35 1.09 -7.10 -7.85
N THR A 36 1.77 -8.25 -7.91
CA THR A 36 1.13 -9.57 -7.82
C THR A 36 0.39 -9.73 -6.51
N GLY A 37 1.00 -9.41 -5.37
CA GLY A 37 0.33 -9.54 -4.08
C GLY A 37 -0.81 -8.54 -3.87
N PHE A 38 -0.73 -7.33 -4.45
CA PHE A 38 -1.85 -6.39 -4.50
C PHE A 38 -3.06 -6.98 -5.23
N ILE A 39 -2.86 -7.58 -6.42
CA ILE A 39 -3.97 -8.21 -7.15
C ILE A 39 -4.55 -9.39 -6.38
N ASN A 40 -3.70 -10.19 -5.71
CA ASN A 40 -4.17 -11.29 -4.87
C ASN A 40 -5.03 -10.80 -3.69
N LEU A 41 -4.69 -9.66 -3.08
CA LEU A 41 -5.52 -9.03 -2.04
C LEU A 41 -6.89 -8.64 -2.61
N VAL A 42 -6.90 -7.95 -3.75
CA VAL A 42 -8.15 -7.48 -4.38
C VAL A 42 -9.04 -8.67 -4.76
N ASP A 43 -8.46 -9.73 -5.31
CA ASP A 43 -9.18 -10.96 -5.66
C ASP A 43 -9.72 -11.70 -4.42
N GLY A 44 -8.92 -11.78 -3.35
CA GLY A 44 -9.34 -12.34 -2.07
C GLY A 44 -10.48 -11.56 -1.41
N LEU A 45 -10.41 -10.23 -1.42
CA LEU A 45 -11.49 -9.38 -0.91
C LEU A 45 -12.80 -9.58 -1.68
N LYS A 46 -12.73 -9.77 -3.01
CA LYS A 46 -13.93 -10.06 -3.81
C LYS A 46 -14.55 -11.43 -3.53
N ARG A 47 -13.72 -12.45 -3.26
CA ARG A 47 -14.19 -13.84 -3.08
C ARG A 47 -14.61 -14.16 -1.65
N ASP A 48 -13.77 -13.81 -0.69
CA ASP A 48 -13.83 -14.35 0.67
C ASP A 48 -14.44 -13.37 1.68
N HIS A 49 -14.44 -12.07 1.35
CA HIS A 49 -14.89 -11.00 2.23
C HIS A 49 -15.80 -10.02 1.49
N ALA A 50 -17.06 -10.41 1.24
CA ALA A 50 -18.07 -9.52 0.71
C ALA A 50 -18.15 -8.24 1.57
N THR A 51 -17.57 -7.16 1.06
CA THR A 51 -17.52 -5.85 1.69
C THR A 51 -18.19 -4.86 0.76
N ASP A 52 -19.02 -3.98 1.30
CA ASP A 52 -19.73 -2.99 0.48
C ASP A 52 -18.78 -1.90 -0.02
N TYR A 53 -17.69 -1.64 0.73
CA TYR A 53 -16.75 -0.56 0.47
C TYR A 53 -15.30 -0.97 0.78
N ILE A 54 -14.37 -0.58 -0.10
CA ILE A 54 -12.93 -0.72 0.12
C ILE A 54 -12.30 0.67 0.06
N VAL A 55 -11.50 1.00 1.07
CA VAL A 55 -10.76 2.26 1.15
C VAL A 55 -9.28 1.97 1.43
N PHE A 56 -8.40 2.54 0.60
CA PHE A 56 -6.96 2.52 0.80
C PHE A 56 -6.52 3.79 1.55
N ALA A 57 -6.05 3.63 2.79
CA ALA A 57 -5.47 4.72 3.56
C ALA A 57 -3.99 4.88 3.16
N LEU A 58 -3.63 6.08 2.73
CA LEU A 58 -2.30 6.43 2.23
C LEU A 58 -1.61 7.38 3.21
N ASP A 59 -0.32 7.15 3.44
CA ASP A 59 0.53 8.10 4.15
C ASP A 59 0.58 9.45 3.42
N SER A 60 0.65 10.54 4.19
CA SER A 60 0.90 11.86 3.60
C SER A 60 2.34 11.99 3.09
N LYS A 61 2.51 12.85 2.09
CA LYS A 61 3.84 13.19 1.59
C LYS A 61 4.55 14.09 2.62
N GLY A 62 5.67 13.64 3.16
CA GLY A 62 6.57 14.47 3.97
C GLY A 62 6.60 14.11 5.46
N LYS A 63 6.94 15.09 6.30
CA LYS A 63 7.01 14.91 7.75
C LYS A 63 5.60 14.88 8.34
N THR A 64 5.38 13.97 9.28
CA THR A 64 4.12 13.88 10.02
C THR A 64 4.26 14.63 11.34
N PHE A 65 3.13 14.87 12.02
CA PHE A 65 3.14 15.52 13.34
C PHE A 65 4.07 14.81 14.35
N ARG A 66 4.31 13.50 14.17
CA ARG A 66 5.19 12.70 15.04
C ARG A 66 6.64 13.11 14.89
N ASN A 67 7.06 13.52 13.70
CA ASN A 67 8.42 14.01 13.45
C ASN A 67 8.66 15.37 14.10
N ASP A 68 7.61 16.17 14.31
CA ASP A 68 7.70 17.46 15.00
C ASP A 68 7.81 17.26 16.52
N ILE A 69 7.16 16.23 17.07
CA ILE A 69 7.25 15.87 18.49
C ILE A 69 8.58 15.17 18.81
N TYR A 70 9.03 14.28 17.93
CA TYR A 70 10.24 13.50 18.11
C TYR A 70 11.03 13.39 16.79
N PRO A 71 12.11 14.17 16.62
CA PRO A 71 12.88 14.22 15.38
C PRO A 71 13.47 12.88 14.95
N ASP A 72 13.82 12.01 15.91
CA ASP A 72 14.40 10.69 15.64
C ASP A 72 13.32 9.60 15.40
N TYR A 73 12.05 9.99 15.25
CA TYR A 73 10.97 9.07 14.93
C TYR A 73 11.26 8.37 13.60
N LYS A 74 11.30 7.03 13.62
CA LYS A 74 11.64 6.17 12.46
C LYS A 74 13.05 6.40 11.87
N ALA A 75 13.94 7.15 12.53
CA ALA A 75 15.29 7.43 12.02
C ALA A 75 16.13 6.17 11.78
N ASN A 76 15.89 5.10 12.56
CA ASN A 76 16.58 3.82 12.43
C ASN A 76 15.97 2.88 11.38
N ARG A 77 14.93 3.30 10.62
CA ARG A 77 14.37 2.44 9.57
C ARG A 77 15.31 2.42 8.37
N PRO A 78 15.70 1.23 7.88
CA PRO A 78 16.45 1.16 6.64
C PRO A 78 15.60 1.70 5.49
N ALA A 79 16.27 2.26 4.48
CA ALA A 79 15.60 2.64 3.25
C ALA A 79 14.91 1.41 2.62
N PRO A 80 13.71 1.57 2.06
CA PRO A 80 13.04 0.49 1.36
C PRO A 80 13.88 0.01 0.16
N PRO A 81 13.83 -1.29 -0.20
CA PRO A 81 14.53 -1.81 -1.37
C PRO A 81 14.14 -1.06 -2.66
N GLU A 82 15.09 -0.83 -3.57
CA GLU A 82 14.86 -0.09 -4.82
C GLU A 82 13.73 -0.73 -5.66
N ASP A 83 13.70 -2.05 -5.73
CA ASP A 83 12.65 -2.80 -6.44
C ASP A 83 11.25 -2.56 -5.84
N LEU A 84 11.14 -2.40 -4.52
CA LEU A 84 9.88 -2.03 -3.87
C LEU A 84 9.49 -0.61 -4.30
N VAL A 85 10.42 0.35 -4.20
CA VAL A 85 10.18 1.76 -4.53
C VAL A 85 9.69 1.92 -5.97
N LYS A 86 10.26 1.18 -6.94
CA LYS A 86 9.83 1.18 -8.35
C LYS A 86 8.37 0.78 -8.54
N GLN A 87 7.85 -0.10 -7.68
CA GLN A 87 6.49 -0.63 -7.79
C GLN A 87 5.42 0.25 -7.11
N LEU A 88 5.81 1.10 -6.14
CA LEU A 88 4.86 1.91 -5.36
C LEU A 88 4.00 2.85 -6.24
N PRO A 89 4.55 3.62 -7.20
CA PRO A 89 3.73 4.49 -8.05
C PRO A 89 2.72 3.70 -8.87
N VAL A 90 3.12 2.54 -9.40
CA VAL A 90 2.27 1.66 -10.21
C VAL A 90 1.11 1.12 -9.37
N ALA A 91 1.39 0.66 -8.14
CA ALA A 91 0.37 0.15 -7.24
C ALA A 91 -0.64 1.24 -6.82
N ILE A 92 -0.16 2.46 -6.55
CA ILE A 92 -1.02 3.61 -6.24
C ILE A 92 -1.89 4.00 -7.44
N ASP A 93 -1.32 4.03 -8.65
CA ASP A 93 -2.08 4.27 -9.86
C ASP A 93 -3.15 3.20 -10.07
N TRP A 94 -2.85 1.91 -9.82
CA TRP A 94 -3.85 0.84 -9.91
C TRP A 94 -5.02 1.02 -8.95
N ILE A 95 -4.78 1.49 -7.72
CA ILE A 95 -5.87 1.81 -6.79
C ILE A 95 -6.85 2.82 -7.43
N ARG A 96 -6.33 3.87 -8.08
CA ARG A 96 -7.15 4.86 -8.80
C ARG A 96 -7.85 4.26 -10.02
N GLU A 97 -7.10 3.59 -10.90
CA GLU A 97 -7.63 3.06 -12.16
C GLU A 97 -8.69 1.95 -11.94
N MET A 98 -8.57 1.19 -10.85
CA MET A 98 -9.57 0.18 -10.47
C MET A 98 -10.81 0.79 -9.79
N GLY A 99 -10.85 2.11 -9.59
CA GLY A 99 -11.98 2.82 -9.00
C GLY A 99 -12.09 2.69 -7.48
N PHE A 100 -11.02 2.28 -6.79
CA PHE A 100 -11.05 2.19 -5.34
C PHE A 100 -10.91 3.57 -4.70
N ALA A 101 -11.67 3.78 -3.62
CA ALA A 101 -11.51 4.97 -2.80
C ALA A 101 -10.13 4.93 -2.13
N ASN A 102 -9.44 6.07 -2.15
CA ASN A 102 -8.20 6.26 -1.43
C ASN A 102 -8.22 7.60 -0.71
N ILE A 103 -7.59 7.65 0.46
CA ILE A 103 -7.55 8.84 1.30
C ILE A 103 -6.13 9.08 1.79
N SER A 104 -5.69 10.33 1.67
CA SER A 104 -4.48 10.85 2.29
C SER A 104 -4.83 12.18 2.96
N LYS A 105 -4.20 12.47 4.10
CA LYS A 105 -4.39 13.74 4.81
C LYS A 105 -3.05 14.28 5.25
N ASP A 106 -2.73 15.49 4.80
CA ASP A 106 -1.46 16.16 5.10
C ASP A 106 -1.16 16.17 6.62
N GLY A 107 0.04 15.72 6.97
CA GLY A 107 0.52 15.63 8.35
C GLY A 107 0.13 14.34 9.10
N TYR A 108 -0.64 13.45 8.47
CA TYR A 108 -1.08 12.17 9.04
C TYR A 108 -0.48 10.96 8.31
N GLU A 109 -0.37 9.85 9.04
CA GLU A 109 0.00 8.52 8.52
C GLU A 109 -1.29 7.67 8.39
N ALA A 110 -1.25 6.65 7.53
CA ALA A 110 -2.30 5.65 7.41
C ALA A 110 -2.49 4.82 8.69
#